data_AF-A0AAU6SEU8-F1
#
_entry.id   AF-A0AAU6SEU8-F1
#
_cell.length_a   1.000
_cell.length_b   1.000
_cell.length_c   1.000
_cell.angle_alpha   90.00
_cell.angle_beta   90.00
_cell.angle_gamma   90.00
#
_symmetry.space_group_name_H-M   'P 1'
#
loop_
_entity.id
_entity.type
_entity.pdbx_description
1 polymer ?
#
loop_
_entity_poly.entity_id
_entity_poly.type
_entity_poly.pdbx_seq_one_letter_code
_entity_poly.pdbx_strand_id
1 'polypeptide(L)'
;MSDHAVSAGNPGQDDPTPFDNLIGGDPATTSFGSGFTTTFRGYDKEEVDAAIAGLDARVRAAHDEVAQLKQHQRRAGAAVAQSRAKAERLEAELQAAAEKRQAEIDAAIAGRRAELDAALEAKQDEIERLEAALTEAEEGRRAELERVAAEASAARDEEGDIVQRLRGEIELANAKLADAEQRVQTLSDELVGATTESPNRQQFEEVLRVAEDQASLLIRNASVQGDRLLEAAREEIANRRSSALAEAEAILSQAQHEAQQVRLKIDTELTAHEARIEREAAHAAEKVSQAEREAAAIRSEAEKGAAVLRSAVARETARDRSDAEEAVRELRLRALEFEASLTRRQDDAHQEFLVLHNQAVAHAERITQDANDQVTASLDHAQRVSVKAEDFERLMRAQSQQIEADAQVRAREHLERAHVKAERIIDLVTTHSQAVLRDAEDRTRQLRWQQHQLMSFMAEVKELIRPETSVTAAVAGEGAAAIADVDLEPADAEPVEFEPAEAERDDAEPAGADPSAAEPSHVEGAEAEADLEVATEEADGEVSENAPDEQSDHDERSAH
;
A
#
# COMPACT_ATOMS: atom_id res chain seq x y z
N MET A 1 26.23 18.22 16.13
CA MET A 1 27.13 18.12 14.96
C MET A 1 26.44 17.16 14.00
N SER A 2 25.79 17.61 12.92
CA SER A 2 26.37 18.20 11.69
C SER A 2 27.23 17.17 10.93
N ASP A 3 27.03 16.88 9.63
CA ASP A 3 26.01 17.34 8.68
C ASP A 3 26.00 16.44 7.43
N HIS A 4 24.99 16.58 6.55
CA HIS A 4 24.99 16.17 5.11
C HIS A 4 25.11 14.67 4.71
N ALA A 5 24.56 14.19 3.57
CA ALA A 5 23.60 14.81 2.64
C ALA A 5 22.92 13.77 1.69
N VAL A 6 21.62 14.00 1.44
CA VAL A 6 20.90 13.92 0.15
C VAL A 6 20.97 12.66 -0.73
N SER A 7 19.79 12.06 -0.96
CA SER A 7 19.31 11.81 -2.32
C SER A 7 17.81 12.16 -2.40
N ALA A 8 17.47 13.17 -3.20
CA ALA A 8 16.07 13.50 -3.49
C ALA A 8 15.56 12.61 -4.64
N GLY A 9 14.49 11.85 -4.39
CA GLY A 9 13.83 10.98 -5.36
C GLY A 9 12.36 11.35 -5.49
N ASN A 10 12.07 12.13 -6.54
CA ASN A 10 10.79 12.66 -7.03
C ASN A 10 9.46 12.09 -6.44
N PRO A 11 8.52 12.93 -5.97
CA PRO A 11 7.13 12.53 -5.77
C PRO A 11 6.45 12.41 -7.14
N GLY A 12 6.12 11.19 -7.55
CA GLY A 12 5.62 10.89 -8.90
C GLY A 12 5.13 9.45 -9.02
N GLN A 13 4.37 8.98 -8.03
CA GLN A 13 3.45 7.87 -8.23
C GLN A 13 2.08 8.49 -8.48
N ASP A 14 1.83 8.81 -9.76
CA ASP A 14 0.49 9.01 -10.27
C ASP A 14 -0.22 7.65 -10.23
N ASP A 15 -0.76 7.30 -9.07
CA ASP A 15 -1.79 6.26 -8.99
C ASP A 15 -2.89 6.67 -9.98
N PRO A 16 -3.22 5.84 -10.99
CA PRO A 16 -4.11 6.24 -12.06
C PRO A 16 -5.45 6.65 -11.46
N THR A 17 -5.81 7.92 -11.66
CA THR A 17 -7.00 8.46 -11.02
C THR A 17 -8.24 7.69 -11.50
N PRO A 18 -9.33 7.65 -10.72
CA PRO A 18 -10.60 7.10 -11.23
C PRO A 18 -11.08 7.76 -12.53
N PHE A 19 -10.54 8.93 -12.87
CA PHE A 19 -10.76 9.67 -14.10
C PHE A 19 -10.01 9.07 -15.32
N ASP A 20 -8.75 8.64 -15.16
CA ASP A 20 -7.97 8.04 -16.25
C ASP A 20 -8.55 6.70 -16.69
N ASN A 21 -9.04 5.89 -15.74
CA ASN A 21 -9.75 4.65 -16.03
C ASN A 21 -11.11 4.87 -16.73
N LEU A 22 -11.68 6.08 -16.67
CA LEU A 22 -12.89 6.45 -17.42
C LEU A 22 -12.57 6.89 -18.86
N ILE A 23 -11.33 7.30 -19.13
CA ILE A 23 -10.85 7.79 -20.43
C ILE A 23 -10.17 6.67 -21.25
N GLY A 24 -9.53 5.70 -20.59
CA GLY A 24 -8.86 4.56 -21.22
C GLY A 24 -9.75 3.36 -21.60
N GLY A 25 -11.07 3.47 -21.46
CA GLY A 25 -12.02 2.39 -21.74
C GLY A 25 -12.07 1.96 -23.20
N ASP A 26 -11.99 0.65 -23.44
CA ASP A 26 -11.79 0.03 -24.76
C ASP A 26 -12.86 0.43 -25.81
N PRO A 27 -12.49 1.08 -26.94
CA PRO A 27 -13.43 1.56 -27.94
C PRO A 27 -13.89 0.44 -28.91
N ALA A 28 -14.55 -0.56 -28.34
CA ALA A 28 -15.32 -1.58 -29.04
C ALA A 28 -16.83 -1.28 -28.90
N THR A 29 -17.53 -1.09 -30.03
CA THR A 29 -18.99 -0.83 -30.12
C THR A 29 -19.52 0.53 -29.64
N THR A 30 -18.85 1.61 -30.05
CA THR A 30 -19.43 2.97 -30.12
C THR A 30 -19.55 3.45 -31.56
N SER A 31 -20.45 2.84 -32.33
CA SER A 31 -20.97 3.41 -33.58
C SER A 31 -21.90 4.59 -33.28
N PHE A 32 -21.33 5.70 -32.80
CA PHE A 32 -21.97 7.02 -32.81
C PHE A 32 -21.48 7.79 -34.03
N GLY A 33 -21.82 7.27 -35.21
CA GLY A 33 -21.78 8.08 -36.43
C GLY A 33 -22.79 9.22 -36.34
N SER A 34 -22.45 10.34 -36.97
CA SER A 34 -23.29 11.47 -37.40
C SER A 34 -24.75 11.51 -36.93
N GLY A 35 -25.14 12.61 -36.26
CA GLY A 35 -26.40 12.73 -35.52
C GLY A 35 -27.71 12.37 -36.24
N PHE A 36 -28.71 12.01 -35.42
CA PHE A 36 -30.00 11.42 -35.79
C PHE A 36 -30.63 11.99 -37.06
N THR A 37 -31.03 11.09 -37.94
CA THR A 37 -31.73 11.41 -39.19
C THR A 37 -33.02 12.18 -38.90
N THR A 38 -33.34 13.18 -39.73
CA THR A 38 -34.49 14.08 -39.51
C THR A 38 -35.58 13.84 -40.55
N THR A 39 -36.75 13.42 -40.09
CA THR A 39 -37.96 13.27 -40.91
C THR A 39 -38.81 14.55 -40.89
N PHE A 40 -39.86 14.62 -41.70
CA PHE A 40 -40.61 15.84 -42.05
C PHE A 40 -41.21 16.65 -40.86
N ARG A 41 -41.16 16.14 -39.62
CA ARG A 41 -41.52 16.87 -38.38
C ARG A 41 -40.66 16.54 -37.14
N GLY A 42 -39.47 15.92 -37.27
CA GLY A 42 -38.60 15.62 -36.13
C GLY A 42 -37.53 14.55 -36.39
N TYR A 43 -36.70 14.26 -35.39
CA TYR A 43 -35.70 13.18 -35.45
C TYR A 43 -36.36 11.80 -35.61
N ASP A 44 -35.66 10.86 -36.26
CA ASP A 44 -36.09 9.47 -36.36
C ASP A 44 -36.10 8.84 -34.97
N LYS A 45 -37.30 8.45 -34.55
CA LYS A 45 -37.57 7.92 -33.23
C LYS A 45 -36.90 6.56 -33.02
N GLU A 46 -36.82 5.70 -34.05
CA GLU A 46 -36.25 4.36 -33.91
C GLU A 46 -34.73 4.44 -33.70
N GLU A 47 -34.07 5.38 -34.36
CA GLU A 47 -32.64 5.66 -34.21
C GLU A 47 -32.32 6.25 -32.82
N VAL A 48 -33.14 7.19 -32.34
CA VAL A 48 -33.02 7.77 -31.00
C VAL A 48 -33.30 6.74 -29.90
N ASP A 49 -34.39 5.97 -30.01
CA ASP A 49 -34.75 4.92 -29.03
C ASP A 49 -33.65 3.83 -28.98
N ALA A 50 -33.05 3.46 -30.12
CA ALA A 50 -31.93 2.51 -30.18
C ALA A 50 -30.63 3.08 -29.56
N ALA A 51 -30.30 4.34 -29.81
CA ALA A 51 -29.13 4.99 -29.21
C ALA A 51 -29.27 5.16 -27.69
N ILE A 52 -30.47 5.52 -27.22
CA ILE A 52 -30.81 5.56 -25.79
C ILE A 52 -30.68 4.16 -25.19
N ALA A 53 -31.26 3.12 -25.81
CA ALA A 53 -31.14 1.73 -25.32
C ALA A 53 -29.68 1.24 -25.26
N GLY A 54 -28.84 1.62 -26.22
CA GLY A 54 -27.41 1.31 -26.22
C GLY A 54 -26.61 2.08 -25.16
N LEU A 55 -26.98 3.33 -24.87
CA LEU A 55 -26.43 4.08 -23.73
C LEU A 55 -26.84 3.45 -22.40
N ASP A 56 -28.12 3.12 -22.26
CA ASP A 56 -28.70 2.42 -21.10
C ASP A 56 -28.00 1.08 -20.84
N ALA A 57 -27.70 0.31 -21.88
CA ALA A 57 -26.96 -0.94 -21.78
C ALA A 57 -25.52 -0.74 -21.30
N ARG A 58 -24.81 0.29 -21.79
CA ARG A 58 -23.47 0.63 -21.30
C ARG A 58 -23.46 1.19 -19.88
N VAL A 59 -24.46 2.00 -19.50
CA VAL A 59 -24.62 2.49 -18.12
C VAL A 59 -24.86 1.33 -17.15
N ARG A 60 -25.67 0.33 -17.54
CA ARG A 60 -25.85 -0.91 -16.78
C ARG A 60 -24.54 -1.70 -16.67
N ALA A 61 -23.84 -1.93 -17.78
CA ALA A 61 -22.57 -2.64 -17.78
C ALA A 61 -21.50 -1.97 -16.91
N ALA A 62 -21.32 -0.65 -17.02
CA ALA A 62 -20.40 0.12 -16.18
C ALA A 62 -20.81 0.09 -14.69
N HIS A 63 -22.12 0.11 -14.38
CA HIS A 63 -22.60 -0.05 -13.01
C HIS A 63 -22.28 -1.45 -12.45
N ASP A 64 -22.42 -2.51 -13.27
CA ASP A 64 -22.09 -3.88 -12.91
C ASP A 64 -20.57 -4.07 -12.73
N GLU A 65 -19.74 -3.47 -13.58
CA GLU A 65 -18.27 -3.42 -13.42
C GLU A 65 -17.87 -2.70 -12.12
N VAL A 66 -18.47 -1.55 -11.83
CA VAL A 66 -18.26 -0.83 -10.55
C VAL A 66 -18.71 -1.67 -9.36
N ALA A 67 -19.78 -2.46 -9.48
CA ALA A 67 -20.21 -3.39 -8.44
C ALA A 67 -19.20 -4.54 -8.24
N GLN A 68 -18.67 -5.11 -9.33
CA GLN A 68 -17.62 -6.14 -9.30
C GLN A 68 -16.31 -5.62 -8.70
N LEU A 69 -15.87 -4.41 -9.10
CA LEU A 69 -14.68 -3.77 -8.54
C LEU A 69 -14.84 -3.47 -7.04
N LYS A 70 -16.00 -2.96 -6.61
CA LYS A 70 -16.32 -2.79 -5.18
C LYS A 70 -16.33 -4.13 -4.43
N GLN A 71 -16.81 -5.21 -5.05
CA GLN A 71 -16.77 -6.54 -4.45
C GLN A 71 -15.33 -7.07 -4.35
N HIS A 72 -14.51 -6.88 -5.38
CA HIS A 72 -13.10 -7.25 -5.39
C HIS A 72 -12.30 -6.47 -4.33
N GLN A 73 -12.52 -5.15 -4.23
CA GLN A 73 -11.92 -4.29 -3.20
C GLN A 73 -12.29 -4.77 -1.78
N ARG A 74 -13.54 -5.14 -1.53
CA ARG A 74 -13.98 -5.71 -0.24
C ARG A 74 -13.30 -7.05 0.06
N ARG A 75 -13.18 -7.95 -0.93
CA ARG A 75 -12.47 -9.23 -0.79
C ARG A 75 -10.98 -9.03 -0.51
N ALA A 76 -10.32 -8.12 -1.23
CA ALA A 76 -8.92 -7.78 -1.02
C ALA A 76 -8.69 -7.16 0.37
N GLY A 77 -9.55 -6.22 0.80
CA GLY A 77 -9.51 -5.65 2.15
C GLY A 77 -9.71 -6.70 3.25
N ALA A 78 -10.65 -7.63 3.07
CA ALA A 78 -10.85 -8.76 3.98
C ALA A 78 -9.64 -9.70 4.04
N ALA A 79 -9.00 -10.00 2.90
CA ALA A 79 -7.79 -10.81 2.85
C ALA A 79 -6.60 -10.13 3.55
N VAL A 80 -6.43 -8.81 3.36
CA VAL A 80 -5.39 -8.01 4.06
C VAL A 80 -5.64 -7.95 5.57
N ALA A 81 -6.90 -7.77 5.99
CA ALA A 81 -7.27 -7.83 7.40
C ALA A 81 -6.99 -9.22 8.01
N GLN A 82 -7.29 -10.30 7.28
CA GLN A 82 -7.00 -11.66 7.71
C GLN A 82 -5.49 -11.94 7.78
N SER A 83 -4.69 -11.48 6.81
CA SER A 83 -3.23 -11.65 6.86
C SER A 83 -2.61 -10.87 8.01
N ARG A 84 -3.12 -9.66 8.29
CA ARG A 84 -2.69 -8.84 9.43
C ARG A 84 -3.03 -9.51 10.76
N ALA A 85 -4.27 -9.98 10.94
CA ALA A 85 -4.67 -10.70 12.15
C ALA A 85 -3.87 -12.01 12.35
N LYS A 86 -3.45 -12.67 11.26
CA LYS A 86 -2.54 -13.82 11.33
C LYS A 86 -1.12 -13.42 11.73
N ALA A 87 -0.60 -12.30 11.21
CA ALA A 87 0.71 -11.78 11.62
C ALA A 87 0.72 -11.41 13.10
N GLU A 88 -0.28 -10.67 13.58
CA GLU A 88 -0.43 -10.28 14.99
C GLU A 88 -0.51 -11.50 15.93
N ARG A 89 -1.17 -12.60 15.50
CA ARG A 89 -1.16 -13.88 16.25
C ARG A 89 0.22 -14.55 16.27
N LEU A 90 0.89 -14.63 15.13
CA LEU A 90 2.23 -15.23 15.04
C LEU A 90 3.27 -14.43 15.83
N GLU A 91 3.16 -13.10 15.86
CA GLU A 91 4.00 -12.22 16.69
C GLU A 91 3.76 -12.48 18.18
N ALA A 92 2.50 -12.60 18.62
CA ALA A 92 2.17 -12.96 20.00
C ALA A 92 2.65 -14.37 20.39
N GLU A 93 2.49 -15.37 19.51
CA GLU A 93 3.01 -16.72 19.70
C GLU A 93 4.54 -16.75 19.82
N LEU A 94 5.25 -15.98 18.97
CA LEU A 94 6.71 -15.85 19.04
C LEU A 94 7.18 -15.12 20.30
N GLN A 95 6.47 -14.09 20.75
CA GLN A 95 6.76 -13.40 22.02
C GLN A 95 6.57 -14.35 23.21
N ALA A 96 5.43 -15.04 23.30
CA ALA A 96 5.18 -16.01 24.37
C ALA A 96 6.20 -17.17 24.37
N ALA A 97 6.62 -17.66 23.18
CA ALA A 97 7.65 -18.67 23.07
C ALA A 97 9.04 -18.15 23.49
N ALA A 98 9.37 -16.89 23.19
CA ALA A 98 10.61 -16.26 23.62
C ALA A 98 10.65 -16.03 25.14
N GLU A 99 9.56 -15.53 25.73
CA GLU A 99 9.41 -15.36 27.18
C GLU A 99 9.50 -16.71 27.92
N LYS A 100 8.81 -17.75 27.42
CA LYS A 100 8.90 -19.10 27.99
C LYS A 100 10.33 -19.63 27.94
N ARG A 101 11.01 -19.53 26.79
CA ARG A 101 12.40 -19.98 26.62
C ARG A 101 13.36 -19.19 27.53
N GLN A 102 13.14 -17.90 27.72
CA GLN A 102 13.94 -17.09 28.63
C GLN A 102 13.72 -17.54 30.09
N ALA A 103 12.48 -17.78 30.51
CA ALA A 103 12.17 -18.32 31.83
C ALA A 103 12.76 -19.73 32.07
N GLU A 104 12.77 -20.61 31.06
CA GLU A 104 13.44 -21.91 31.10
C GLU A 104 14.97 -21.76 31.27
N ILE A 105 15.60 -20.82 30.57
CA ILE A 105 17.03 -20.51 30.71
C ILE A 105 17.35 -19.95 32.11
N ASP A 106 16.55 -19.01 32.59
CA ASP A 106 16.75 -18.39 33.90
C ASP A 106 16.54 -19.39 35.05
N ALA A 107 15.56 -20.30 34.92
CA ALA A 107 15.36 -21.41 35.84
C ALA A 107 16.54 -22.40 35.82
N ALA A 108 17.07 -22.74 34.64
CA ALA A 108 18.25 -23.61 34.52
C ALA A 108 19.52 -22.96 35.12
N ILE A 109 19.71 -21.64 34.93
CA ILE A 109 20.80 -20.88 35.55
C ILE A 109 20.64 -20.84 37.08
N ALA A 110 19.43 -20.62 37.58
CA ALA A 110 19.15 -20.63 39.02
C ALA A 110 19.41 -22.02 39.64
N GLY A 111 18.95 -23.10 39.01
CA GLY A 111 19.22 -24.47 39.43
C GLY A 111 20.72 -24.78 39.46
N ARG A 112 21.45 -24.44 38.39
CA ARG A 112 22.89 -24.70 38.31
C ARG A 112 23.71 -23.86 39.31
N ARG A 113 23.23 -22.66 39.69
CA ARG A 113 23.82 -21.88 40.78
C ARG A 113 23.60 -22.56 42.13
N ALA A 114 22.37 -22.97 42.44
CA ALA A 114 22.07 -23.69 43.68
C ALA A 114 22.88 -25.00 43.83
N GLU A 115 23.10 -25.74 42.74
CA GLU A 115 23.99 -26.92 42.73
C GLU A 115 25.45 -26.56 43.06
N LEU A 116 25.96 -25.44 42.51
CA LEU A 116 27.32 -24.98 42.78
C LEU A 116 27.47 -24.46 44.21
N ASP A 117 26.49 -23.71 44.71
CA ASP A 117 26.49 -23.17 46.08
C ASP A 117 26.44 -24.33 47.10
N ALA A 118 25.59 -25.33 46.90
CA ALA A 118 25.54 -26.54 47.73
C ALA A 118 26.82 -27.38 47.65
N ALA A 119 27.46 -27.45 46.47
CA ALA A 119 28.75 -28.12 46.32
C ALA A 119 29.90 -27.36 47.02
N LEU A 120 29.85 -26.02 47.03
CA LEU A 120 30.81 -25.18 47.76
C LEU A 120 30.62 -25.33 49.28
N GLU A 121 29.39 -25.29 49.78
CA GLU A 121 29.05 -25.52 51.20
C GLU A 121 29.54 -26.91 51.66
N ALA A 122 29.24 -27.96 50.88
CA ALA A 122 29.72 -29.32 51.17
C ALA A 122 31.26 -29.45 51.17
N LYS A 123 31.98 -28.62 50.39
CA LYS A 123 33.45 -28.55 50.42
C LYS A 123 33.99 -27.69 51.55
N GLN A 124 33.27 -26.65 51.98
CA GLN A 124 33.62 -25.88 53.18
C GLN A 124 33.50 -26.76 54.42
N ASP A 125 32.38 -27.49 54.58
CA ASP A 125 32.21 -28.51 55.61
C ASP A 125 33.35 -29.56 55.61
N GLU A 126 33.77 -30.02 54.43
CA GLU A 126 34.86 -31.01 54.31
C GLU A 126 36.20 -30.42 54.76
N ILE A 127 36.48 -29.15 54.41
CA ILE A 127 37.66 -28.42 54.89
C ILE A 127 37.60 -28.25 56.42
N GLU A 128 36.48 -27.79 56.98
CA GLU A 128 36.34 -27.62 58.44
C GLU A 128 36.53 -28.93 59.20
N ARG A 129 35.99 -30.06 58.68
CA ARG A 129 36.23 -31.39 59.26
C ARG A 129 37.70 -31.82 59.19
N LEU A 130 38.39 -31.53 58.08
CA LEU A 130 39.81 -31.85 57.92
C LEU A 130 40.71 -30.96 58.79
N GLU A 131 40.37 -29.68 58.95
CA GLU A 131 41.05 -28.76 59.87
C GLU A 131 40.87 -29.20 61.32
N ALA A 132 39.65 -29.57 61.74
CA ALA A 132 39.38 -30.10 63.07
C ALA A 132 40.18 -31.39 63.33
N ALA A 133 40.17 -32.35 62.39
CA ALA A 133 40.94 -33.58 62.51
C ALA A 133 42.46 -33.33 62.55
N LEU A 134 42.96 -32.34 61.81
CA LEU A 134 44.36 -31.92 61.89
C LEU A 134 44.69 -31.32 63.25
N THR A 135 43.82 -30.47 63.83
CA THR A 135 44.03 -29.92 65.17
C THR A 135 44.02 -30.99 66.26
N GLU A 136 43.13 -31.98 66.18
CA GLU A 136 43.10 -33.11 67.12
C GLU A 136 44.39 -33.95 67.02
N ALA A 137 44.87 -34.21 65.80
CA ALA A 137 46.14 -34.91 65.57
C ALA A 137 47.37 -34.09 66.03
N GLU A 138 47.33 -32.76 65.93
CA GLU A 138 48.33 -31.86 66.51
C GLU A 138 48.35 -31.94 68.04
N GLU A 139 47.18 -31.87 68.68
CA GLU A 139 47.04 -31.92 70.13
C GLU A 139 47.44 -33.29 70.69
N GLY A 140 47.01 -34.39 70.05
CA GLY A 140 47.44 -35.75 70.42
C GLY A 140 48.95 -35.92 70.37
N ARG A 141 49.59 -35.44 69.29
CA ARG A 141 51.06 -35.44 69.15
C ARG A 141 51.76 -34.55 70.19
N ARG A 142 51.19 -33.40 70.56
CA ARG A 142 51.73 -32.55 71.64
C ARG A 142 51.62 -33.25 72.99
N ALA A 143 50.48 -33.85 73.31
CA ALA A 143 50.28 -34.60 74.55
C ALA A 143 51.20 -35.82 74.65
N GLU A 144 51.45 -36.53 73.54
CA GLU A 144 52.44 -37.62 73.50
C GLU A 144 53.87 -37.12 73.77
N LEU A 145 54.27 -36.01 73.14
CA LEU A 145 55.57 -35.38 73.39
C LEU A 145 55.71 -34.90 74.86
N GLU A 146 54.66 -34.35 75.45
CA GLU A 146 54.64 -33.99 76.88
C GLU A 146 54.74 -35.22 77.78
N ARG A 147 54.07 -36.33 77.44
CA ARG A 147 54.16 -37.59 78.18
C ARG A 147 55.57 -38.17 78.13
N VAL A 148 56.18 -38.23 76.94
CA VAL A 148 57.56 -38.70 76.75
C VAL A 148 58.56 -37.78 77.47
N ALA A 149 58.33 -36.47 77.47
CA ALA A 149 59.16 -35.52 78.24
C ALA A 149 59.04 -35.71 79.76
N ALA A 150 57.83 -35.99 80.26
CA ALA A 150 57.59 -36.28 81.67
C ALA A 150 58.20 -37.62 82.10
N GLU A 151 58.04 -38.68 81.31
CA GLU A 151 58.70 -39.98 81.50
C GLU A 151 60.24 -39.82 81.53
N ALA A 152 60.80 -39.06 80.60
CA ALA A 152 62.23 -38.76 80.55
C ALA A 152 62.72 -37.88 81.71
N SER A 153 61.85 -37.05 82.32
CA SER A 153 62.19 -36.30 83.54
C SER A 153 62.21 -37.22 84.76
N ALA A 154 61.16 -38.02 84.94
CA ALA A 154 61.05 -38.96 86.05
C ALA A 154 62.24 -39.96 86.08
N ALA A 155 62.64 -40.48 84.92
CA ALA A 155 63.82 -41.34 84.83
C ALA A 155 65.12 -40.64 85.30
N ARG A 156 65.30 -39.34 84.99
CA ARG A 156 66.47 -38.56 85.45
C ARG A 156 66.42 -38.27 86.95
N ASP A 157 65.21 -38.05 87.49
CA ASP A 157 65.01 -37.84 88.93
C ASP A 157 65.31 -39.14 89.71
N GLU A 158 64.86 -40.30 89.21
CA GLU A 158 65.20 -41.62 89.76
C GLU A 158 66.71 -41.91 89.70
N GLU A 159 67.38 -41.62 88.58
CA GLU A 159 68.85 -41.69 88.47
C GLU A 159 69.53 -40.76 89.49
N GLY A 160 69.01 -39.55 89.67
CA GLY A 160 69.49 -38.57 90.65
C GLY A 160 69.40 -39.08 92.09
N ASP A 161 68.26 -39.66 92.47
CA ASP A 161 68.01 -40.25 93.79
C ASP A 161 68.91 -41.48 94.06
N ILE A 162 69.12 -42.33 93.06
CA ILE A 162 70.06 -43.46 93.14
C ILE A 162 71.49 -42.93 93.37
N VAL A 163 71.91 -41.91 92.63
CA VAL A 163 73.23 -41.28 92.80
C VAL A 163 73.37 -40.62 94.19
N GLN A 164 72.35 -39.96 94.72
CA GLN A 164 72.38 -39.41 96.09
C GLN A 164 72.48 -40.50 97.15
N ARG A 165 71.70 -41.59 97.03
CA ARG A 165 71.74 -42.72 97.96
C ARG A 165 73.13 -43.35 98.01
N LEU A 166 73.72 -43.64 96.85
CA LEU A 166 75.07 -44.19 96.75
C LEU A 166 76.13 -43.24 97.35
N ARG A 167 75.99 -41.92 97.18
CA ARG A 167 76.87 -40.94 97.86
C ARG A 167 76.75 -41.01 99.38
N GLY A 168 75.52 -41.04 99.91
CA GLY A 168 75.28 -41.17 101.35
C GLY A 168 75.81 -42.47 101.95
N GLU A 169 75.71 -43.58 101.21
CA GLU A 169 76.32 -44.87 101.59
C GLU A 169 77.86 -44.79 101.65
N ILE A 170 78.49 -44.13 100.67
CA ILE A 170 79.95 -43.88 100.65
C ILE A 170 80.37 -42.98 101.82
N GLU A 171 79.65 -41.89 102.09
CA GLU A 171 79.93 -40.98 103.22
C GLU A 171 79.82 -41.70 104.57
N LEU A 172 78.79 -42.53 104.74
CA LEU A 172 78.56 -43.31 105.97
C LEU A 172 79.61 -44.43 106.12
N ALA A 173 80.08 -45.03 105.03
CA ALA A 173 81.21 -45.96 105.04
C ALA A 173 82.51 -45.25 105.45
N ASN A 174 82.79 -44.06 104.92
CA ASN A 174 83.96 -43.25 105.28
C ASN A 174 83.91 -42.80 106.76
N ALA A 175 82.74 -42.42 107.27
CA ALA A 175 82.59 -42.06 108.69
C ALA A 175 82.84 -43.26 109.63
N LYS A 176 82.38 -44.46 109.26
CA LYS A 176 82.69 -45.71 109.99
C LYS A 176 84.18 -46.05 109.95
N LEU A 177 84.85 -45.80 108.83
CA LEU A 177 86.29 -46.00 108.69
C LEU A 177 87.06 -45.06 109.64
N ALA A 178 86.72 -43.76 109.65
CA ALA A 178 87.35 -42.77 110.53
C ALA A 178 87.11 -43.04 112.04
N ASP A 179 85.91 -43.47 112.43
CA ASP A 179 85.63 -43.89 113.82
C ASP A 179 86.41 -45.16 114.21
N ALA A 180 86.57 -46.13 113.30
CA ALA A 180 87.42 -47.29 113.52
C ALA A 180 88.90 -46.89 113.69
N GLU A 181 89.42 -45.99 112.85
CA GLU A 181 90.78 -45.42 112.97
C GLU A 181 90.97 -44.68 114.31
N GLN A 182 90.01 -43.86 114.72
CA GLN A 182 90.08 -43.13 115.99
C GLN A 182 90.06 -44.07 117.20
N ARG A 183 89.27 -45.15 117.17
CA ARG A 183 89.26 -46.18 118.23
C ARG A 183 90.60 -46.91 118.34
N VAL A 184 91.22 -47.24 117.21
CA VAL A 184 92.58 -47.84 117.16
C VAL A 184 93.61 -46.88 117.76
N GLN A 185 93.50 -45.58 117.49
CA GLN A 185 94.37 -44.58 118.12
C GLN A 185 94.17 -44.52 119.64
N THR A 186 92.92 -44.44 120.14
CA THR A 186 92.67 -44.40 121.59
C THR A 186 93.13 -45.66 122.32
N LEU A 187 92.98 -46.84 121.70
CA LEU A 187 93.48 -48.10 122.28
C LEU A 187 95.03 -48.15 122.29
N SER A 188 95.68 -47.54 121.30
CA SER A 188 97.14 -47.37 121.30
C SER A 188 97.59 -46.43 122.42
N ASP A 189 96.89 -45.31 122.62
CA ASP A 189 97.22 -44.33 123.66
C ASP A 189 96.97 -44.88 125.08
N GLU A 190 95.89 -45.64 125.30
CA GLU A 190 95.63 -46.34 126.57
C GLU A 190 96.68 -47.42 126.88
N LEU A 191 97.13 -48.16 125.87
CA LEU A 191 98.19 -49.17 126.01
C LEU A 191 99.53 -48.53 126.44
N VAL A 192 99.86 -47.37 125.86
CA VAL A 192 101.07 -46.60 126.22
C VAL A 192 100.98 -46.04 127.64
N GLY A 193 99.77 -45.73 128.14
CA GLY A 193 99.56 -45.19 129.49
C GLY A 193 99.67 -46.20 130.65
N ALA A 194 99.55 -47.51 130.40
CA ALA A 194 99.43 -48.53 131.45
C ALA A 194 100.79 -49.02 132.00
N THR A 195 101.52 -48.18 132.75
CA THR A 195 102.89 -48.47 133.23
C THR A 195 102.98 -49.30 134.53
N THR A 196 102.82 -50.62 134.46
CA THR A 196 103.44 -51.58 135.39
C THR A 196 103.85 -52.87 134.68
N GLU A 197 105.05 -53.39 134.97
CA GLU A 197 105.52 -54.66 134.41
C GLU A 197 104.89 -55.85 135.14
N SER A 198 104.12 -56.64 134.39
CA SER A 198 103.50 -57.90 134.83
C SER A 198 103.55 -58.89 133.66
N PRO A 199 103.72 -60.21 133.89
CA PRO A 199 103.78 -61.20 132.81
C PRO A 199 102.53 -61.25 131.92
N ASN A 200 101.39 -60.70 132.39
CA ASN A 200 100.20 -60.54 131.56
C ASN A 200 100.39 -59.48 130.45
N ARG A 201 101.33 -58.54 130.57
CA ARG A 201 101.61 -57.55 129.52
C ARG A 201 102.19 -58.22 128.27
N GLN A 202 103.12 -59.16 128.39
CA GLN A 202 103.67 -59.87 127.23
C GLN A 202 102.57 -60.66 126.49
N GLN A 203 101.67 -61.31 127.22
CA GLN A 203 100.51 -61.99 126.62
C GLN A 203 99.50 -61.01 126.02
N PHE A 204 99.30 -59.83 126.61
CA PHE A 204 98.43 -58.80 126.06
C PHE A 204 99.05 -58.09 124.85
N GLU A 205 100.37 -57.88 124.82
CA GLU A 205 101.14 -57.41 123.65
C GLU A 205 101.15 -58.45 122.54
N GLU A 206 101.27 -59.75 122.84
CA GLU A 206 101.12 -60.81 121.85
C GLU A 206 99.68 -60.86 121.29
N VAL A 207 98.66 -60.77 122.15
CA VAL A 207 97.25 -60.73 121.71
C VAL A 207 96.96 -59.46 120.92
N LEU A 208 97.48 -58.30 121.32
CA LEU A 208 97.32 -57.04 120.58
C LEU A 208 98.09 -57.04 119.28
N ARG A 209 99.29 -57.62 119.22
CA ARG A 209 100.05 -57.79 117.97
C ARG A 209 99.34 -58.75 117.02
N VAL A 210 98.78 -59.84 117.51
CA VAL A 210 97.92 -60.75 116.72
C VAL A 210 96.63 -60.04 116.29
N ALA A 211 96.03 -59.21 117.14
CA ALA A 211 94.85 -58.42 116.79
C ALA A 211 95.15 -57.29 115.80
N GLU A 212 96.33 -56.67 115.87
CA GLU A 212 96.83 -55.66 114.94
C GLU A 212 97.21 -56.28 113.59
N ASP A 213 97.85 -57.46 113.60
CA ASP A 213 98.11 -58.26 112.40
C ASP A 213 96.78 -58.70 111.75
N GLN A 214 95.79 -59.15 112.54
CA GLN A 214 94.45 -59.50 112.06
C GLN A 214 93.67 -58.28 111.56
N ALA A 215 93.67 -57.16 112.29
CA ALA A 215 93.03 -55.92 111.87
C ALA A 215 93.67 -55.36 110.60
N SER A 216 95.00 -55.35 110.52
CA SER A 216 95.74 -55.00 109.30
C SER A 216 95.43 -55.93 108.14
N LEU A 217 95.25 -57.24 108.39
CA LEU A 217 94.86 -58.21 107.36
C LEU A 217 93.41 -58.01 106.93
N LEU A 218 92.50 -57.69 107.85
CA LEU A 218 91.11 -57.33 107.55
C LEU A 218 91.01 -56.02 106.78
N ILE A 219 91.75 -54.97 107.16
CA ILE A 219 91.81 -53.69 106.45
C ILE A 219 92.39 -53.88 105.04
N ARG A 220 93.49 -54.64 104.90
CA ARG A 220 94.04 -54.99 103.56
C ARG A 220 93.08 -55.82 102.72
N ASN A 221 92.28 -56.70 103.32
CA ASN A 221 91.28 -57.48 102.60
C ASN A 221 90.07 -56.60 102.21
N ALA A 222 89.61 -55.73 103.12
CA ALA A 222 88.54 -54.77 102.88
C ALA A 222 88.92 -53.72 101.83
N SER A 223 90.15 -53.22 101.81
CA SER A 223 90.63 -52.32 100.75
C SER A 223 90.68 -53.05 99.40
N VAL A 224 91.25 -54.26 99.34
CA VAL A 224 91.26 -55.08 98.12
C VAL A 224 89.85 -55.46 97.65
N GLN A 225 88.88 -55.64 98.57
CA GLN A 225 87.47 -55.84 98.22
C GLN A 225 86.81 -54.56 97.73
N GLY A 226 87.07 -53.42 98.37
CA GLY A 226 86.60 -52.10 97.95
C GLY A 226 87.13 -51.72 96.56
N ASP A 227 88.42 -51.91 96.31
CA ASP A 227 89.05 -51.71 95.00
C ASP A 227 88.40 -52.60 93.94
N ARG A 228 88.14 -53.88 94.23
CA ARG A 228 87.43 -54.79 93.31
C ARG A 228 85.99 -54.36 93.04
N LEU A 229 85.27 -53.87 94.05
CA LEU A 229 83.90 -53.35 93.90
C LEU A 229 83.88 -52.05 93.09
N LEU A 230 84.85 -51.15 93.30
CA LEU A 230 85.01 -49.94 92.52
C LEU A 230 85.39 -50.24 91.06
N GLU A 231 86.28 -51.21 90.83
CA GLU A 231 86.65 -51.66 89.49
C GLU A 231 85.45 -52.29 88.77
N ALA A 232 84.71 -53.18 89.43
CA ALA A 232 83.50 -53.79 88.90
C ALA A 232 82.40 -52.75 88.62
N ALA A 233 82.20 -51.77 89.50
CA ALA A 233 81.24 -50.69 89.28
C ALA A 233 81.66 -49.75 88.13
N ARG A 234 82.96 -49.48 87.97
CA ARG A 234 83.49 -48.75 86.81
C ARG A 234 83.26 -49.51 85.51
N GLU A 235 83.51 -50.82 85.51
CA GLU A 235 83.27 -51.70 84.37
C GLU A 235 81.78 -51.76 84.02
N GLU A 236 80.90 -51.88 85.03
CA GLU A 236 79.45 -51.84 84.82
C GLU A 236 78.97 -50.49 84.26
N ILE A 237 79.47 -49.36 84.80
CA ILE A 237 79.16 -48.01 84.28
C ILE A 237 79.68 -47.86 82.84
N ALA A 238 80.87 -48.36 82.52
CA ALA A 238 81.42 -48.35 81.17
C ALA A 238 80.56 -49.20 80.21
N ASN A 239 80.13 -50.38 80.63
CA ASN A 239 79.27 -51.28 79.85
C ASN A 239 77.87 -50.68 79.63
N ARG A 240 77.23 -50.14 80.68
CA ARG A 240 75.94 -49.44 80.59
C ARG A 240 76.04 -48.23 79.66
N ARG A 241 77.10 -47.42 79.78
CA ARG A 241 77.34 -46.28 78.89
C ARG A 241 77.58 -46.71 77.45
N SER A 242 78.34 -47.78 77.22
CA SER A 242 78.54 -48.33 75.88
C SER A 242 77.25 -48.85 75.26
N SER A 243 76.41 -49.51 76.07
CA SER A 243 75.10 -50.03 75.62
C SER A 243 74.15 -48.89 75.29
N ALA A 244 74.01 -47.90 76.17
CA ALA A 244 73.15 -46.73 75.94
C ALA A 244 73.60 -45.88 74.73
N LEU A 245 74.92 -45.79 74.47
CA LEU A 245 75.43 -45.15 73.25
C LEU A 245 75.08 -45.95 71.99
N ALA A 246 75.22 -47.28 72.02
CA ALA A 246 74.84 -48.15 70.91
C ALA A 246 73.33 -48.15 70.64
N GLU A 247 72.50 -48.11 71.69
CA GLU A 247 71.04 -47.96 71.58
C GLU A 247 70.65 -46.60 71.01
N ALA A 248 71.27 -45.50 71.47
CA ALA A 248 71.04 -44.16 70.93
C ALA A 248 71.47 -44.06 69.45
N GLU A 249 72.60 -44.66 69.06
CA GLU A 249 73.05 -44.72 67.67
C GLU A 249 72.11 -45.58 66.80
N ALA A 250 71.60 -46.70 67.33
CA ALA A 250 70.60 -47.52 66.66
C ALA A 250 69.29 -46.74 66.42
N ILE A 251 68.75 -46.07 67.45
CA ILE A 251 67.53 -45.24 67.34
C ILE A 251 67.74 -44.10 66.33
N LEU A 252 68.88 -43.42 66.37
CA LEU A 252 69.21 -42.37 65.39
C LEU A 252 69.30 -42.92 63.96
N SER A 253 69.91 -44.09 63.76
CA SER A 253 70.01 -44.73 62.45
C SER A 253 68.64 -45.16 61.91
N GLN A 254 67.77 -45.68 62.78
CA GLN A 254 66.40 -46.06 62.43
C GLN A 254 65.56 -44.81 62.07
N ALA A 255 65.56 -43.79 62.91
CA ALA A 255 64.83 -42.54 62.65
C ALA A 255 65.32 -41.84 61.36
N GLN A 256 66.63 -41.87 61.08
CA GLN A 256 67.18 -41.38 59.81
C GLN A 256 66.71 -42.23 58.62
N HIS A 257 66.66 -43.55 58.76
CA HIS A 257 66.18 -44.44 57.69
C HIS A 257 64.68 -44.25 57.42
N GLU A 258 63.86 -44.16 58.46
CA GLU A 258 62.42 -43.87 58.34
C GLU A 258 62.18 -42.49 57.72
N ALA A 259 62.92 -41.45 58.13
CA ALA A 259 62.85 -40.13 57.51
C ALA A 259 63.25 -40.14 56.02
N GLN A 260 64.25 -40.94 55.64
CA GLN A 260 64.63 -41.14 54.23
C GLN A 260 63.55 -41.89 53.45
N GLN A 261 62.93 -42.93 54.03
CA GLN A 261 61.82 -43.63 53.39
C GLN A 261 60.60 -42.73 53.19
N VAL A 262 60.23 -41.92 54.19
CA VAL A 262 59.11 -40.97 54.07
C VAL A 262 59.39 -39.91 53.02
N ARG A 263 60.61 -39.35 52.96
CA ARG A 263 61.01 -38.45 51.88
C ARG A 263 60.91 -39.09 50.50
N LEU A 264 61.45 -40.30 50.33
CA LEU A 264 61.37 -41.02 49.06
C LEU A 264 59.92 -41.29 48.64
N LYS A 265 59.02 -41.64 49.58
CA LYS A 265 57.59 -41.80 49.29
C LYS A 265 56.98 -40.48 48.80
N ILE A 266 57.18 -39.39 49.54
CA ILE A 266 56.70 -38.04 49.17
C ILE A 266 57.23 -37.64 47.79
N ASP A 267 58.52 -37.83 47.50
CA ASP A 267 59.11 -37.51 46.20
C ASP A 267 58.47 -38.34 45.06
N THR A 268 58.20 -39.64 45.29
CA THR A 268 57.53 -40.49 44.30
C THR A 268 56.05 -40.15 44.10
N GLU A 269 55.32 -39.80 45.17
CA GLU A 269 53.93 -39.38 45.12
C GLU A 269 53.79 -38.01 44.44
N LEU A 270 54.67 -37.06 44.76
CA LEU A 270 54.77 -35.76 44.09
C LEU A 270 55.00 -35.94 42.59
N THR A 271 56.01 -36.73 42.20
CA THR A 271 56.30 -37.03 40.78
C THR A 271 55.10 -37.68 40.07
N ALA A 272 54.38 -38.58 40.76
CA ALA A 272 53.18 -39.23 40.22
C ALA A 272 52.00 -38.26 40.07
N HIS A 273 51.82 -37.32 40.99
CA HIS A 273 50.81 -36.27 40.92
C HIS A 273 51.13 -35.24 39.83
N GLU A 274 52.38 -34.78 39.73
CA GLU A 274 52.85 -33.91 38.63
C GLU A 274 52.59 -34.56 37.27
N ALA A 275 53.00 -35.83 37.09
CA ALA A 275 52.76 -36.59 35.87
C ALA A 275 51.26 -36.88 35.61
N ARG A 276 50.39 -36.82 36.62
CA ARG A 276 48.93 -36.89 36.43
C ARG A 276 48.38 -35.54 35.96
N ILE A 277 48.76 -34.46 36.62
CA ILE A 277 48.37 -33.09 36.26
C ILE A 277 48.83 -32.75 34.84
N GLU A 278 50.05 -33.11 34.46
CA GLU A 278 50.57 -32.87 33.10
C GLU A 278 49.75 -33.63 32.03
N ARG A 279 49.37 -34.89 32.30
CA ARG A 279 48.49 -35.67 31.40
C ARG A 279 47.07 -35.10 31.31
N GLU A 280 46.49 -34.68 32.44
CA GLU A 280 45.18 -34.05 32.49
C GLU A 280 45.18 -32.70 31.76
N ALA A 281 46.24 -31.89 31.93
CA ALA A 281 46.43 -30.63 31.23
C ALA A 281 46.65 -30.82 29.72
N ALA A 282 47.45 -31.82 29.31
CA ALA A 282 47.65 -32.16 27.90
C ALA A 282 46.35 -32.62 27.23
N HIS A 283 45.57 -33.46 27.90
CA HIS A 283 44.25 -33.91 27.42
C HIS A 283 43.21 -32.77 27.38
N ALA A 284 43.24 -31.84 28.35
CA ALA A 284 42.41 -30.63 28.30
C ALA A 284 42.81 -29.71 27.13
N ALA A 285 44.11 -29.50 26.90
CA ALA A 285 44.62 -28.75 25.76
C ALA A 285 44.29 -29.41 24.41
N GLU A 286 44.35 -30.74 24.32
CA GLU A 286 43.91 -31.49 23.14
C GLU A 286 42.42 -31.27 22.86
N LYS A 287 41.56 -31.40 23.88
CA LYS A 287 40.12 -31.11 23.77
C LYS A 287 39.82 -29.68 23.34
N VAL A 288 40.53 -28.69 23.88
CA VAL A 288 40.43 -27.29 23.43
C VAL A 288 40.83 -27.17 21.95
N SER A 289 41.97 -27.76 21.55
CA SER A 289 42.42 -27.74 20.16
C SER A 289 41.45 -28.44 19.20
N GLN A 290 40.72 -29.46 19.67
CA GLN A 290 39.68 -30.15 18.90
C GLN A 290 38.45 -29.25 18.75
N ALA A 291 37.94 -28.70 19.86
CA ALA A 291 36.81 -27.77 19.85
C ALA A 291 37.08 -26.52 19.00
N GLU A 292 38.32 -26.00 19.00
CA GLU A 292 38.73 -24.90 18.12
C GLU A 292 38.72 -25.27 16.64
N ARG A 293 39.17 -26.49 16.29
CA ARG A 293 39.12 -27.03 14.93
C ARG A 293 37.68 -27.26 14.46
N GLU A 294 36.83 -27.82 15.31
CA GLU A 294 35.40 -28.01 15.05
C GLU A 294 34.67 -26.66 14.89
N ALA A 295 34.92 -25.70 15.78
CA ALA A 295 34.37 -24.35 15.67
C ALA A 295 34.85 -23.62 14.39
N ALA A 296 36.10 -23.83 13.97
CA ALA A 296 36.62 -23.30 12.71
C ALA A 296 35.94 -23.97 11.48
N ALA A 297 35.69 -25.29 11.54
CA ALA A 297 34.96 -26.01 10.50
C ALA A 297 33.51 -25.51 10.38
N ILE A 298 32.78 -25.41 11.50
CA ILE A 298 31.41 -24.88 11.57
C ILE A 298 31.34 -23.44 11.04
N ARG A 299 32.30 -22.57 11.41
CA ARG A 299 32.38 -21.21 10.84
C ARG A 299 32.58 -21.23 9.32
N SER A 300 33.50 -22.05 8.82
CA SER A 300 33.75 -22.17 7.37
C SER A 300 32.53 -22.72 6.61
N GLU A 301 31.78 -23.65 7.20
CA GLU A 301 30.55 -24.18 6.62
C GLU A 301 29.42 -23.14 6.63
N ALA A 302 29.23 -22.43 7.74
CA ALA A 302 28.27 -21.32 7.85
C ALA A 302 28.58 -20.18 6.86
N GLU A 303 29.86 -19.82 6.68
CA GLU A 303 30.30 -18.83 5.68
C GLU A 303 30.00 -19.28 4.25
N LYS A 304 30.24 -20.57 3.92
CA LYS A 304 29.88 -21.16 2.61
C LYS A 304 28.37 -21.16 2.41
N GLY A 305 27.59 -21.58 3.41
CA GLY A 305 26.13 -21.53 3.38
C GLY A 305 25.60 -20.11 3.14
N ALA A 306 26.12 -19.12 3.89
CA ALA A 306 25.79 -17.71 3.70
C ALA A 306 26.23 -17.16 2.34
N ALA A 307 27.33 -17.64 1.76
CA ALA A 307 27.73 -17.30 0.39
C ALA A 307 26.78 -17.90 -0.66
N VAL A 308 26.35 -19.15 -0.48
CA VAL A 308 25.36 -19.83 -1.35
C VAL A 308 24.01 -19.11 -1.29
N LEU A 309 23.51 -18.78 -0.10
CA LEU A 309 22.25 -18.04 0.08
C LEU A 309 22.33 -16.65 -0.56
N ARG A 310 23.40 -15.87 -0.32
CA ARG A 310 23.61 -14.58 -0.98
C ARG A 310 23.67 -14.72 -2.51
N SER A 311 24.29 -15.78 -3.02
CA SER A 311 24.36 -16.06 -4.45
C SER A 311 23.01 -16.48 -5.05
N ALA A 312 22.17 -17.19 -4.28
CA ALA A 312 20.80 -17.55 -4.68
C ALA A 312 19.92 -16.30 -4.76
N VAL A 313 19.86 -15.49 -3.70
CA VAL A 313 19.10 -14.23 -3.66
C VAL A 313 19.57 -13.24 -4.74
N ALA A 314 20.88 -13.17 -5.01
CA ALA A 314 21.41 -12.35 -6.10
C ALA A 314 20.97 -12.83 -7.50
N ARG A 315 20.79 -14.14 -7.72
CA ARG A 315 20.24 -14.69 -8.97
C ARG A 315 18.74 -14.47 -9.08
N GLU A 316 18.00 -14.66 -8.00
CA GLU A 316 16.55 -14.45 -7.91
C GLU A 316 16.21 -12.98 -8.18
N THR A 317 16.79 -12.04 -7.43
CA THR A 317 16.60 -10.59 -7.65
C THR A 317 17.10 -10.10 -9.02
N ALA A 318 18.04 -10.79 -9.67
CA ALA A 318 18.44 -10.49 -11.04
C ALA A 318 17.41 -11.01 -12.06
N ARG A 319 16.80 -12.17 -11.80
CA ARG A 319 15.69 -12.72 -12.59
C ARG A 319 14.45 -11.86 -12.47
N ASP A 320 14.01 -11.53 -11.26
CA ASP A 320 12.83 -10.70 -11.03
C ASP A 320 12.96 -9.33 -11.71
N ARG A 321 14.18 -8.76 -11.72
CA ARG A 321 14.49 -7.53 -12.45
C ARG A 321 14.37 -7.72 -13.97
N SER A 322 14.89 -8.81 -14.52
CA SER A 322 14.75 -9.14 -15.95
C SER A 322 13.28 -9.29 -16.35
N ASP A 323 12.53 -10.06 -15.57
CA ASP A 323 11.11 -10.35 -15.81
C ASP A 323 10.27 -9.04 -15.70
N ALA A 324 10.59 -8.15 -14.75
CA ALA A 324 10.00 -6.81 -14.66
C ALA A 324 10.39 -5.88 -15.83
N GLU A 325 11.65 -5.91 -16.27
CA GLU A 325 12.11 -5.14 -17.45
C GLU A 325 11.47 -5.65 -18.75
N GLU A 326 11.12 -6.93 -18.84
CA GLU A 326 10.36 -7.53 -19.94
C GLU A 326 8.90 -7.09 -19.91
N ALA A 327 8.24 -7.15 -18.75
CA ALA A 327 6.88 -6.65 -18.58
C ALA A 327 6.76 -5.15 -18.94
N VAL A 328 7.73 -4.31 -18.52
CA VAL A 328 7.77 -2.88 -18.89
C VAL A 328 8.00 -2.69 -20.40
N ARG A 329 8.82 -3.53 -21.04
CA ARG A 329 9.00 -3.51 -22.50
C ARG A 329 7.70 -3.89 -23.22
N GLU A 330 7.00 -4.90 -22.76
CA GLU A 330 5.70 -5.32 -23.32
C GLU A 330 4.64 -4.23 -23.16
N LEU A 331 4.51 -3.63 -21.98
CA LEU A 331 3.57 -2.52 -21.75
C LEU A 331 3.86 -1.32 -22.66
N ARG A 332 5.14 -0.99 -22.89
CA ARG A 332 5.53 0.07 -23.85
C ARG A 332 5.18 -0.28 -25.30
N LEU A 333 5.35 -1.53 -25.71
CA LEU A 333 4.93 -1.98 -27.05
C LEU A 333 3.41 -1.88 -27.22
N ARG A 334 2.64 -2.36 -26.24
CA ARG A 334 1.17 -2.22 -26.24
C ARG A 334 0.73 -0.75 -26.27
N ALA A 335 1.39 0.13 -25.52
CA ALA A 335 1.10 1.58 -25.55
C ALA A 335 1.34 2.18 -26.95
N LEU A 336 2.46 1.85 -27.61
CA LEU A 336 2.75 2.27 -28.99
C LEU A 336 1.75 1.70 -30.00
N GLU A 337 1.27 0.46 -29.81
CA GLU A 337 0.21 -0.15 -30.61
C GLU A 337 -1.12 0.58 -30.42
N PHE A 338 -1.47 0.96 -29.18
CA PHE A 338 -2.66 1.76 -28.88
C PHE A 338 -2.58 3.16 -29.50
N GLU A 339 -1.45 3.88 -29.37
CA GLU A 339 -1.22 5.17 -30.03
C GLU A 339 -1.32 5.07 -31.56
N ALA A 340 -0.73 4.02 -32.15
CA ALA A 340 -0.84 3.73 -33.58
C ALA A 340 -2.29 3.37 -34.01
N SER A 341 -3.08 2.79 -33.12
CA SER A 341 -4.51 2.52 -33.37
C SER A 341 -5.36 3.79 -33.25
N LEU A 342 -5.03 4.68 -32.30
CA LEU A 342 -5.72 5.93 -32.04
C LEU A 342 -5.48 6.92 -33.18
N THR A 343 -4.22 7.05 -33.63
CA THR A 343 -3.87 7.87 -34.80
C THR A 343 -4.57 7.39 -36.08
N ARG A 344 -4.64 6.07 -36.34
CA ARG A 344 -5.44 5.52 -37.45
C ARG A 344 -6.91 5.89 -37.33
N ARG A 345 -7.54 5.65 -36.17
CA ARG A 345 -8.96 6.02 -35.94
C ARG A 345 -9.20 7.52 -36.08
N GLN A 346 -8.23 8.35 -35.68
CA GLN A 346 -8.28 9.80 -35.85
C GLN A 346 -8.15 10.20 -37.34
N ASP A 347 -7.23 9.61 -38.09
CA ASP A 347 -7.07 9.84 -39.52
C ASP A 347 -8.28 9.37 -40.32
N ASP A 348 -8.88 8.22 -39.96
CA ASP A 348 -10.12 7.71 -40.53
C ASP A 348 -11.29 8.66 -40.22
N ALA A 349 -11.45 9.10 -38.97
CA ALA A 349 -12.48 10.07 -38.58
C ALA A 349 -12.28 11.46 -39.24
N HIS A 350 -11.04 11.92 -39.42
CA HIS A 350 -10.73 13.12 -40.17
C HIS A 350 -11.07 12.98 -41.66
N GLN A 351 -10.82 11.80 -42.27
CA GLN A 351 -11.22 11.52 -43.65
C GLN A 351 -12.74 11.48 -43.80
N GLU A 352 -13.46 10.80 -42.91
CA GLU A 352 -14.93 10.81 -42.87
C GLU A 352 -15.48 12.23 -42.71
N PHE A 353 -14.91 13.03 -41.80
CA PHE A 353 -15.26 14.43 -41.64
C PHE A 353 -15.02 15.26 -42.91
N LEU A 354 -13.89 15.09 -43.60
CA LEU A 354 -13.61 15.77 -44.86
C LEU A 354 -14.57 15.33 -45.98
N VAL A 355 -14.94 14.05 -46.04
CA VAL A 355 -15.95 13.55 -47.00
C VAL A 355 -17.31 14.15 -46.72
N LEU A 356 -17.78 14.12 -45.46
CA LEU A 356 -19.06 14.74 -45.06
C LEU A 356 -19.06 16.25 -45.26
N HIS A 357 -17.95 16.94 -44.97
CA HIS A 357 -17.79 18.37 -45.21
C HIS A 357 -17.87 18.69 -46.70
N ASN A 358 -17.14 17.97 -47.56
CA ASN A 358 -17.21 18.15 -49.01
C ASN A 358 -18.61 17.84 -49.57
N GLN A 359 -19.30 16.83 -49.04
CA GLN A 359 -20.70 16.54 -49.40
C GLN A 359 -21.65 17.67 -48.96
N ALA A 360 -21.45 18.25 -47.77
CA ALA A 360 -22.23 19.37 -47.27
C ALA A 360 -21.96 20.66 -48.08
N VAL A 361 -20.71 20.94 -48.45
CA VAL A 361 -20.34 22.05 -49.35
C VAL A 361 -20.97 21.85 -50.71
N ALA A 362 -20.83 20.67 -51.34
CA ALA A 362 -21.46 20.37 -52.62
C ALA A 362 -23.00 20.35 -52.55
N HIS A 363 -23.61 20.18 -51.37
CA HIS A 363 -25.04 20.35 -51.15
C HIS A 363 -25.43 21.82 -51.04
N ALA A 364 -24.66 22.62 -50.29
CA ALA A 364 -24.85 24.06 -50.20
C ALA A 364 -24.67 24.75 -51.57
N GLU A 365 -23.64 24.38 -52.35
CA GLU A 365 -23.41 24.84 -53.71
C GLU A 365 -24.55 24.46 -54.67
N ARG A 366 -25.15 23.26 -54.52
CA ARG A 366 -26.34 22.90 -55.29
C ARG A 366 -27.56 23.74 -54.90
N ILE A 367 -27.77 24.02 -53.62
CA ILE A 367 -28.86 24.89 -53.15
C ILE A 367 -28.66 26.32 -53.65
N THR A 368 -27.45 26.87 -53.58
CA THR A 368 -27.19 28.24 -54.08
C THR A 368 -27.27 28.31 -55.60
N GLN A 369 -26.85 27.28 -56.33
CA GLN A 369 -27.02 27.22 -57.78
C GLN A 369 -28.49 27.11 -58.18
N ASP A 370 -29.27 26.21 -57.57
CA ASP A 370 -30.72 26.09 -57.82
C ASP A 370 -31.46 27.38 -57.46
N ALA A 371 -31.12 28.03 -56.33
CA ALA A 371 -31.68 29.34 -55.99
C ALA A 371 -31.32 30.42 -57.03
N ASN A 372 -30.08 30.46 -57.53
CA ASN A 372 -29.66 31.39 -58.59
C ASN A 372 -30.36 31.10 -59.92
N ASP A 373 -30.53 29.83 -60.28
CA ASP A 373 -31.23 29.40 -61.49
C ASP A 373 -32.73 29.74 -61.41
N GLN A 374 -33.35 29.58 -60.24
CA GLN A 374 -34.74 30.02 -59.97
C GLN A 374 -34.89 31.54 -60.04
N VAL A 375 -33.93 32.31 -59.49
CA VAL A 375 -33.92 33.78 -59.63
C VAL A 375 -33.76 34.19 -61.10
N THR A 376 -32.86 33.55 -61.84
CA THR A 376 -32.66 33.81 -63.27
C THR A 376 -33.89 33.45 -64.09
N ALA A 377 -34.49 32.28 -63.87
CA ALA A 377 -35.74 31.86 -64.53
C ALA A 377 -36.92 32.80 -64.20
N SER A 378 -36.95 33.36 -62.98
CA SER A 378 -37.94 34.37 -62.57
C SER A 378 -37.72 35.71 -63.25
N LEU A 379 -36.47 36.17 -63.39
CA LEU A 379 -36.10 37.37 -64.15
C LEU A 379 -36.43 37.21 -65.63
N ASP A 380 -36.08 36.08 -66.23
CA ASP A 380 -36.45 35.70 -67.60
C ASP A 380 -37.96 35.64 -67.80
N HIS A 381 -38.72 35.15 -66.82
CA HIS A 381 -40.18 35.15 -66.86
C HIS A 381 -40.71 36.58 -66.79
N ALA A 382 -40.21 37.42 -65.89
CA ALA A 382 -40.57 38.82 -65.80
C ALA A 382 -40.27 39.59 -67.11
N GLN A 383 -39.11 39.35 -67.74
CA GLN A 383 -38.77 39.91 -69.06
C GLN A 383 -39.68 39.41 -70.17
N ARG A 384 -40.02 38.11 -70.21
CA ARG A 384 -41.00 37.57 -71.18
C ARG A 384 -42.39 38.16 -70.98
N VAL A 385 -42.78 38.44 -69.74
CA VAL A 385 -44.05 39.11 -69.42
C VAL A 385 -43.98 40.59 -69.80
N SER A 386 -42.86 41.30 -69.57
CA SER A 386 -42.71 42.71 -69.97
C SER A 386 -42.71 42.87 -71.48
N VAL A 387 -41.99 42.04 -72.24
CA VAL A 387 -42.01 42.07 -73.71
C VAL A 387 -43.41 41.75 -74.24
N LYS A 388 -44.12 40.77 -73.67
CA LYS A 388 -45.53 40.53 -74.02
C LYS A 388 -46.41 41.73 -73.71
N ALA A 389 -46.21 42.41 -72.59
CA ALA A 389 -46.95 43.61 -72.22
C ALA A 389 -46.66 44.77 -73.18
N GLU A 390 -45.40 44.97 -73.60
CA GLU A 390 -45.00 45.95 -74.62
C GLU A 390 -45.60 45.63 -76.00
N ASP A 391 -45.65 44.35 -76.40
CA ASP A 391 -46.29 43.93 -77.66
C ASP A 391 -47.81 44.09 -77.60
N PHE A 392 -48.46 43.77 -76.47
CA PHE A 392 -49.87 44.09 -76.25
C PHE A 392 -50.11 45.60 -76.29
N GLU A 393 -49.27 46.41 -75.66
CA GLU A 393 -49.39 47.87 -75.68
C GLU A 393 -49.19 48.44 -77.10
N ARG A 394 -48.24 47.88 -77.87
CA ARG A 394 -48.03 48.23 -79.28
C ARG A 394 -49.22 47.83 -80.15
N LEU A 395 -49.79 46.65 -79.95
CA LEU A 395 -50.98 46.17 -80.66
C LEU A 395 -52.20 47.03 -80.32
N MET A 396 -52.41 47.38 -79.04
CA MET A 396 -53.51 48.23 -78.60
C MET A 396 -53.37 49.66 -79.14
N ARG A 397 -52.15 50.23 -79.20
CA ARG A 397 -51.90 51.51 -79.89
C ARG A 397 -52.21 51.43 -81.39
N ALA A 398 -51.77 50.37 -82.07
CA ALA A 398 -52.04 50.18 -83.50
C ALA A 398 -53.55 49.99 -83.78
N GLN A 399 -54.24 49.25 -82.91
CA GLN A 399 -55.69 49.08 -82.96
C GLN A 399 -56.42 50.41 -82.70
N SER A 400 -55.97 51.23 -81.74
CA SER A 400 -56.51 52.59 -81.53
C SER A 400 -56.35 53.44 -82.79
N GLN A 401 -55.15 53.48 -83.37
CA GLN A 401 -54.88 54.21 -84.62
C GLN A 401 -55.73 53.70 -85.80
N GLN A 402 -56.00 52.40 -85.86
CA GLN A 402 -56.88 51.81 -86.89
C GLN A 402 -58.35 52.20 -86.67
N ILE A 403 -58.84 52.18 -85.42
CA ILE A 403 -60.20 52.63 -85.07
C ILE A 403 -60.37 54.13 -85.35
N GLU A 404 -59.36 54.95 -85.02
CA GLU A 404 -59.32 56.37 -85.35
C GLU A 404 -59.35 56.61 -86.87
N ALA A 405 -58.58 55.85 -87.65
CA ALA A 405 -58.56 55.96 -89.11
C ALA A 405 -59.90 55.54 -89.76
N ASP A 406 -60.49 54.43 -89.31
CA ASP A 406 -61.83 53.98 -89.77
C ASP A 406 -62.91 55.02 -89.40
N ALA A 407 -62.89 55.53 -88.17
CA ALA A 407 -63.78 56.61 -87.76
C ALA A 407 -63.63 57.87 -88.64
N GLN A 408 -62.40 58.25 -89.02
CA GLN A 408 -62.16 59.35 -89.96
C GLN A 408 -62.68 59.06 -91.38
N VAL A 409 -62.54 57.83 -91.89
CA VAL A 409 -63.09 57.43 -93.19
C VAL A 409 -64.62 57.50 -93.17
N ARG A 410 -65.26 56.90 -92.17
CA ARG A 410 -66.73 56.96 -92.01
C ARG A 410 -67.22 58.40 -91.87
N ALA A 411 -66.52 59.25 -91.12
CA ALA A 411 -66.85 60.67 -91.00
C ALA A 411 -66.78 61.38 -92.37
N ARG A 412 -65.76 61.12 -93.19
CA ARG A 412 -65.65 61.65 -94.56
C ARG A 412 -66.77 61.13 -95.47
N GLU A 413 -67.10 59.84 -95.42
CA GLU A 413 -68.23 59.30 -96.18
C GLU A 413 -69.58 59.91 -95.79
N HIS A 414 -69.78 60.21 -94.50
CA HIS A 414 -70.97 60.90 -94.02
C HIS A 414 -71.04 62.34 -94.53
N LEU A 415 -69.92 63.06 -94.57
CA LEU A 415 -69.82 64.40 -95.18
C LEU A 415 -70.07 64.34 -96.69
N GLU A 416 -69.49 63.38 -97.40
CA GLU A 416 -69.69 63.23 -98.85
C GLU A 416 -71.13 62.88 -99.21
N ARG A 417 -71.75 61.95 -98.45
CA ARG A 417 -73.20 61.65 -98.57
C ARG A 417 -74.06 62.87 -98.27
N ALA A 418 -73.66 63.73 -97.33
CA ALA A 418 -74.35 64.99 -97.06
C ALA A 418 -74.18 66.01 -98.21
N HIS A 419 -72.99 66.12 -98.80
CA HIS A 419 -72.72 66.98 -99.96
C HIS A 419 -73.52 66.54 -101.19
N VAL A 420 -73.48 65.26 -101.58
CA VAL A 420 -74.28 64.72 -102.70
C VAL A 420 -75.78 64.93 -102.46
N LYS A 421 -76.25 64.80 -101.20
CA LYS A 421 -77.66 65.10 -100.85
C LYS A 421 -77.98 66.59 -100.98
N ALA A 422 -77.07 67.48 -100.56
CA ALA A 422 -77.23 68.93 -100.69
C ALA A 422 -77.22 69.37 -102.17
N GLU A 423 -76.30 68.87 -102.97
CA GLU A 423 -76.21 69.12 -104.42
C GLU A 423 -77.49 68.65 -105.14
N ARG A 424 -78.00 67.46 -104.80
CA ARG A 424 -79.28 66.97 -105.34
C ARG A 424 -80.49 67.81 -104.93
N ILE A 425 -80.47 68.44 -103.76
CA ILE A 425 -81.50 69.42 -103.35
C ILE A 425 -81.36 70.70 -104.17
N ILE A 426 -80.14 71.19 -104.39
CA ILE A 426 -79.86 72.37 -105.22
C ILE A 426 -80.34 72.16 -106.67
N ASP A 427 -80.04 71.01 -107.27
CA ASP A 427 -80.51 70.66 -108.63
C ASP A 427 -82.04 70.56 -108.70
N LEU A 428 -82.68 69.96 -107.70
CA LEU A 428 -84.14 69.86 -107.64
C LEU A 428 -84.81 71.24 -107.52
N VAL A 429 -84.28 72.12 -106.66
CA VAL A 429 -84.76 73.49 -106.48
C VAL A 429 -84.51 74.34 -107.74
N THR A 430 -83.36 74.17 -108.40
CA THR A 430 -83.02 74.86 -109.65
C THR A 430 -83.94 74.42 -110.79
N THR A 431 -84.19 73.12 -110.91
CA THR A 431 -85.13 72.56 -111.90
C THR A 431 -86.56 73.03 -111.65
N HIS A 432 -87.01 73.00 -110.39
CA HIS A 432 -88.36 73.43 -110.02
C HIS A 432 -88.58 74.93 -110.25
N SER A 433 -87.61 75.79 -109.89
CA SER A 433 -87.70 77.23 -110.15
C SER A 433 -87.68 77.56 -111.65
N GLN A 434 -86.87 76.88 -112.47
CA GLN A 434 -86.94 77.01 -113.94
C GLN A 434 -88.29 76.52 -114.52
N ALA A 435 -88.88 75.47 -113.96
CA ALA A 435 -90.19 74.98 -114.39
C ALA A 435 -91.32 75.96 -114.04
N VAL A 436 -91.31 76.54 -112.83
CA VAL A 436 -92.28 77.57 -112.41
C VAL A 436 -92.12 78.85 -113.25
N LEU A 437 -90.90 79.24 -113.60
CA LEU A 437 -90.66 80.36 -114.54
C LEU A 437 -91.23 80.07 -115.94
N ARG A 438 -91.06 78.86 -116.47
CA ARG A 438 -91.66 78.45 -117.75
C ARG A 438 -93.19 78.41 -117.71
N ASP A 439 -93.79 77.85 -116.66
CA ASP A 439 -95.25 77.86 -116.49
C ASP A 439 -95.79 79.29 -116.41
N ALA A 440 -95.12 80.17 -115.66
CA ALA A 440 -95.48 81.59 -115.60
C ALA A 440 -95.40 82.27 -116.99
N GLU A 441 -94.33 82.04 -117.76
CA GLU A 441 -94.23 82.54 -119.14
C GLU A 441 -95.34 82.01 -120.04
N ASP A 442 -95.58 80.70 -120.06
CA ASP A 442 -96.62 80.07 -120.89
C ASP A 442 -98.01 80.58 -120.52
N ARG A 443 -98.29 80.79 -119.22
CA ARG A 443 -99.53 81.40 -118.72
C ARG A 443 -99.70 82.85 -119.21
N THR A 444 -98.62 83.63 -119.31
CA THR A 444 -98.69 84.98 -119.92
C THR A 444 -98.90 84.94 -121.44
N ARG A 445 -98.38 83.91 -122.15
CA ARG A 445 -98.66 83.71 -123.59
C ARG A 445 -100.12 83.29 -123.79
N GLN A 446 -100.65 82.42 -122.94
CA GLN A 446 -102.02 81.92 -122.99
C GLN A 446 -103.07 83.02 -122.73
N LEU A 447 -102.85 83.89 -121.74
CA LEU A 447 -103.70 85.07 -121.51
C LEU A 447 -103.71 86.05 -122.71
N ARG A 448 -102.57 86.21 -123.39
CA ARG A 448 -102.43 87.05 -124.59
C ARG A 448 -103.17 86.47 -125.80
N TRP A 449 -103.17 85.15 -125.93
CA TRP A 449 -103.94 84.41 -126.94
C TRP A 449 -105.46 84.47 -126.67
N GLN A 450 -105.88 84.34 -125.41
CA GLN A 450 -107.29 84.44 -125.01
C GLN A 450 -107.91 85.83 -125.30
N GLN A 451 -107.15 86.93 -125.12
CA GLN A 451 -107.61 88.26 -125.55
C GLN A 451 -107.85 88.35 -127.07
N HIS A 452 -107.03 87.67 -127.88
CA HIS A 452 -107.21 87.66 -129.33
C HIS A 452 -108.45 86.87 -129.75
N GLN A 453 -108.72 85.74 -129.08
CA GLN A 453 -109.95 84.96 -129.32
C GLN A 453 -111.23 85.72 -128.95
N LEU A 454 -111.25 86.49 -127.86
CA LEU A 454 -112.43 87.30 -127.48
C LEU A 454 -112.77 88.39 -128.53
N MET A 455 -111.77 88.99 -129.17
CA MET A 455 -111.96 89.93 -130.28
C MET A 455 -112.48 89.21 -131.55
N SER A 456 -112.00 88.00 -131.83
CA SER A 456 -112.48 87.18 -132.95
C SER A 456 -113.94 86.73 -132.76
N PHE A 457 -114.29 86.29 -131.55
CA PHE A 457 -115.61 85.74 -131.25
C PHE A 457 -116.72 86.81 -131.29
N MET A 458 -116.41 88.06 -130.92
CA MET A 458 -117.32 89.21 -131.06
C MET A 458 -117.71 89.51 -132.52
N ALA A 459 -116.91 89.09 -133.51
CA ALA A 459 -117.22 89.30 -134.92
C ALA A 459 -118.11 88.18 -135.51
N GLU A 460 -117.93 86.94 -135.03
CA GLU A 460 -118.65 85.76 -135.53
C GLU A 460 -120.07 85.64 -134.94
N VAL A 461 -120.31 86.24 -133.76
CA VAL A 461 -121.63 86.30 -133.06
C VAL A 461 -122.67 87.21 -133.78
N LYS A 462 -122.36 87.79 -134.94
CA LYS A 462 -123.30 88.64 -135.72
C LYS A 462 -124.00 87.94 -136.88
N GLU A 463 -123.60 86.73 -137.28
CA GLU A 463 -124.46 85.84 -138.09
C GLU A 463 -124.97 84.68 -137.23
N LEU A 464 -126.25 84.31 -137.39
CA LEU A 464 -126.94 83.23 -136.66
C LEU A 464 -126.88 83.38 -135.12
N ILE A 465 -127.72 84.16 -134.43
CA ILE A 465 -129.19 84.23 -134.49
C ILE A 465 -129.87 82.88 -134.84
N ARG A 466 -129.85 81.92 -133.91
CA ARG A 466 -131.04 81.24 -133.29
C ARG A 466 -130.63 80.05 -132.39
N PRO A 467 -131.49 79.55 -131.48
CA PRO A 467 -131.07 79.29 -130.10
C PRO A 467 -131.34 77.84 -129.61
N GLU A 468 -131.34 77.69 -128.28
CA GLU A 468 -131.62 76.49 -127.46
C GLU A 468 -130.41 75.54 -127.26
N THR A 469 -129.78 75.47 -126.07
CA THR A 469 -130.24 74.95 -124.74
C THR A 469 -130.51 73.44 -124.77
N SER A 470 -130.12 72.57 -123.82
CA SER A 470 -129.47 72.61 -122.49
C SER A 470 -128.60 71.32 -122.29
N VAL A 471 -127.52 71.20 -121.50
CA VAL A 471 -127.27 71.33 -120.03
C VAL A 471 -128.04 70.30 -119.17
N THR A 472 -127.38 69.30 -118.56
CA THR A 472 -126.94 69.18 -117.13
C THR A 472 -126.17 67.84 -116.90
N ALA A 473 -125.55 67.46 -115.77
CA ALA A 473 -124.78 68.11 -114.67
C ALA A 473 -124.33 67.05 -113.60
N ALA A 474 -123.53 67.45 -112.58
CA ALA A 474 -123.27 66.80 -111.26
C ALA A 474 -122.34 65.54 -111.22
N VAL A 475 -121.61 65.17 -110.14
CA VAL A 475 -121.26 65.66 -108.75
C VAL A 475 -119.75 65.35 -108.49
N ALA A 476 -118.95 65.88 -107.54
CA ALA A 476 -119.06 66.58 -106.24
C ALA A 476 -118.93 65.71 -104.94
N GLY A 477 -118.16 66.20 -103.95
CA GLY A 477 -117.83 65.57 -102.63
C GLY A 477 -116.30 65.49 -102.38
N GLU A 478 -115.61 66.00 -101.34
CA GLU A 478 -115.88 66.58 -100.00
C GLU A 478 -115.67 65.65 -98.77
N GLY A 479 -114.78 66.05 -97.84
CA GLY A 479 -114.94 65.81 -96.37
C GLY A 479 -114.06 64.76 -95.62
N ALA A 480 -113.45 65.21 -94.51
CA ALA A 480 -113.02 64.45 -93.28
C ALA A 480 -111.90 63.36 -93.39
N ALA A 481 -111.18 62.94 -92.32
CA ALA A 481 -110.75 63.56 -91.03
C ALA A 481 -109.73 62.62 -90.30
N ALA A 482 -109.10 63.13 -89.21
CA ALA A 482 -108.77 62.41 -87.94
C ALA A 482 -107.45 61.56 -87.74
N ILE A 483 -106.60 62.03 -86.79
CA ILE A 483 -105.83 61.37 -85.66
C ILE A 483 -104.95 60.11 -85.98
N ALA A 484 -103.78 59.77 -85.41
CA ALA A 484 -102.96 60.12 -84.21
C ALA A 484 -101.43 59.96 -84.56
N ASP A 485 -100.44 60.65 -83.99
CA ASP A 485 -99.89 60.62 -82.59
C ASP A 485 -99.44 59.21 -82.12
N VAL A 486 -98.30 58.97 -81.43
CA VAL A 486 -97.34 59.88 -80.74
C VAL A 486 -95.95 59.22 -80.50
N ASP A 487 -94.91 60.06 -80.31
CA ASP A 487 -93.59 59.97 -79.61
C ASP A 487 -92.88 58.62 -79.28
N LEU A 488 -91.55 58.47 -79.23
CA LEU A 488 -90.41 59.26 -78.69
C LEU A 488 -90.27 59.35 -77.16
N GLU A 489 -89.12 58.85 -76.67
CA GLU A 489 -88.48 59.21 -75.38
C GLU A 489 -89.23 58.82 -74.07
N PRO A 490 -88.61 58.98 -72.87
CA PRO A 490 -87.42 58.21 -72.47
C PRO A 490 -87.51 57.75 -70.98
N ALA A 491 -86.33 57.41 -70.41
CA ALA A 491 -86.00 57.43 -68.98
C ALA A 491 -86.71 56.41 -68.05
N ASP A 492 -85.89 55.63 -67.33
CA ASP A 492 -85.65 55.99 -65.93
C ASP A 492 -84.22 55.61 -65.53
N ALA A 493 -83.68 56.30 -64.53
CA ALA A 493 -82.32 56.12 -64.04
C ALA A 493 -82.27 56.24 -62.51
N GLU A 494 -81.16 55.76 -61.93
CA GLU A 494 -80.63 56.19 -60.61
C GLU A 494 -81.32 55.64 -59.32
N PRO A 495 -80.68 55.75 -58.11
CA PRO A 495 -79.33 55.25 -57.77
C PRO A 495 -79.22 54.67 -56.31
N VAL A 496 -78.02 54.74 -55.67
CA VAL A 496 -77.69 54.66 -54.20
C VAL A 496 -77.45 53.25 -53.58
N GLU A 497 -76.46 52.89 -52.70
CA GLU A 497 -75.27 53.48 -51.98
C GLU A 497 -74.21 52.34 -51.79
N PHE A 498 -72.87 52.52 -51.91
CA PHE A 498 -71.83 52.81 -50.86
C PHE A 498 -71.89 51.96 -49.54
N GLU A 499 -70.97 51.02 -49.26
CA GLU A 499 -69.61 51.11 -48.59
C GLU A 499 -69.63 50.99 -47.02
N PRO A 500 -68.51 50.77 -46.27
CA PRO A 500 -67.31 49.91 -46.46
C PRO A 500 -66.80 49.22 -45.12
N ALA A 501 -65.48 48.96 -45.02
CA ALA A 501 -64.63 48.58 -43.85
C ALA A 501 -64.61 47.08 -43.40
N GLU A 502 -63.50 46.37 -43.15
CA GLU A 502 -62.10 46.61 -42.63
C GLU A 502 -61.90 46.47 -41.10
N ALA A 503 -60.94 45.59 -40.71
CA ALA A 503 -60.12 45.49 -39.47
C ALA A 503 -59.50 44.06 -39.42
N GLU A 504 -58.18 43.84 -39.50
CA GLU A 504 -57.15 43.91 -38.43
C GLU A 504 -57.38 42.87 -37.29
N ARG A 505 -56.49 41.90 -37.00
CA ARG A 505 -55.06 41.88 -36.60
C ARG A 505 -54.78 42.34 -35.16
N ASP A 506 -54.06 41.46 -34.45
CA ASP A 506 -53.13 41.62 -33.30
C ASP A 506 -53.32 40.44 -32.32
N ASP A 507 -52.33 39.57 -32.10
CA ASP A 507 -51.03 39.72 -31.36
C ASP A 507 -51.17 39.44 -29.86
N ALA A 508 -50.47 38.40 -29.38
CA ALA A 508 -50.12 38.18 -27.96
C ALA A 508 -49.10 37.02 -27.79
N GLU A 509 -47.80 37.36 -27.83
CA GLU A 509 -46.77 36.73 -26.98
C GLU A 509 -46.95 37.25 -25.50
N PRO A 510 -46.27 36.76 -24.42
CA PRO A 510 -44.80 36.58 -24.36
C PRO A 510 -44.22 35.51 -23.38
N ALA A 511 -42.88 35.38 -23.40
CA ALA A 511 -41.91 35.13 -22.31
C ALA A 511 -42.18 34.06 -21.19
N GLY A 512 -41.18 33.34 -20.64
CA GLY A 512 -39.72 33.42 -20.75
C GLY A 512 -39.04 33.85 -19.43
N ALA A 513 -38.49 32.89 -18.65
CA ALA A 513 -37.58 33.15 -17.53
C ALA A 513 -36.82 31.89 -17.04
N ASP A 514 -35.51 32.05 -16.85
CA ASP A 514 -34.53 31.27 -16.06
C ASP A 514 -33.87 32.32 -15.09
N PRO A 515 -32.94 32.07 -14.13
CA PRO A 515 -32.30 30.83 -13.67
C PRO A 515 -32.09 30.72 -12.11
N SER A 516 -31.22 29.79 -11.69
CA SER A 516 -30.22 29.93 -10.59
C SER A 516 -30.43 29.25 -9.21
N ALA A 517 -29.65 28.18 -9.00
CA ALA A 517 -28.80 27.81 -7.85
C ALA A 517 -29.22 28.06 -6.37
N ALA A 518 -29.09 27.00 -5.54
CA ALA A 518 -28.20 26.96 -4.35
C ALA A 518 -28.33 25.65 -3.51
N GLU A 519 -27.20 24.95 -3.27
CA GLU A 519 -26.94 24.15 -2.05
C GLU A 519 -26.41 25.10 -0.92
N PRO A 520 -26.04 24.68 0.33
CA PRO A 520 -25.98 23.34 0.94
C PRO A 520 -26.47 23.25 2.41
N SER A 521 -26.35 22.05 3.04
CA SER A 521 -25.60 21.79 4.31
C SER A 521 -26.19 20.75 5.30
N HIS A 522 -25.27 19.96 5.88
CA HIS A 522 -25.20 19.33 7.23
C HIS A 522 -26.45 18.65 7.89
N VAL A 523 -26.43 17.34 8.21
CA VAL A 523 -25.65 16.54 9.23
C VAL A 523 -26.35 16.42 10.60
N GLU A 524 -26.86 15.22 10.88
CA GLU A 524 -27.00 14.47 12.15
C GLU A 524 -27.69 13.12 11.80
N GLY A 525 -27.56 11.99 12.51
CA GLY A 525 -26.78 11.65 13.70
C GLY A 525 -27.52 10.58 14.54
N ALA A 526 -26.95 9.36 14.66
CA ALA A 526 -27.53 8.21 15.40
C ALA A 526 -28.88 7.67 14.83
N GLU A 527 -29.41 6.48 15.15
CA GLU A 527 -29.21 5.56 16.29
C GLU A 527 -29.01 4.09 15.85
N ALA A 528 -28.82 3.19 16.83
CA ALA A 528 -28.46 1.78 16.61
C ALA A 528 -29.34 0.81 17.42
N GLU A 529 -29.73 -0.30 16.79
CA GLU A 529 -30.07 -1.60 17.42
C GLU A 529 -29.44 -2.68 16.51
N ALA A 530 -28.55 -3.59 16.94
CA ALA A 530 -28.58 -4.52 18.08
C ALA A 530 -29.38 -5.80 17.80
N ASP A 531 -28.75 -6.74 17.08
CA ASP A 531 -29.12 -8.16 17.07
C ASP A 531 -27.88 -9.00 17.40
N LEU A 532 -27.98 -9.84 18.43
CA LEU A 532 -26.87 -10.59 19.01
C LEU A 532 -27.39 -11.91 19.60
N GLU A 533 -27.33 -13.00 18.82
CA GLU A 533 -27.60 -14.34 19.32
C GLU A 533 -26.55 -15.37 18.89
N VAL A 534 -25.97 -16.02 19.91
CA VAL A 534 -25.70 -17.47 20.02
C VAL A 534 -24.83 -18.16 18.96
N ALA A 535 -23.61 -18.52 19.36
CA ALA A 535 -23.17 -19.92 19.41
C ALA A 535 -21.94 -20.09 20.32
N THR A 536 -22.15 -20.64 21.52
CA THR A 536 -21.08 -21.23 22.35
C THR A 536 -20.96 -22.71 22.00
N GLU A 537 -19.76 -23.19 21.71
CA GLU A 537 -19.48 -24.63 21.64
C GLU A 537 -18.22 -24.92 22.46
N GLU A 538 -18.41 -25.71 23.52
CA GLU A 538 -17.34 -26.24 24.37
C GLU A 538 -16.63 -27.37 23.62
N ALA A 539 -15.31 -27.47 23.74
CA ALA A 539 -14.56 -28.63 23.30
C ALA A 539 -13.55 -29.00 24.38
N ASP A 540 -13.73 -30.21 24.94
CA ASP A 540 -12.94 -30.74 26.05
C ASP A 540 -11.45 -30.89 25.72
N GLY A 541 -10.63 -30.84 26.78
CA GLY A 541 -9.21 -31.13 26.69
C GLY A 541 -8.89 -32.62 26.75
N GLU A 542 -7.93 -33.06 25.94
CA GLU A 542 -7.18 -34.30 26.22
C GLU A 542 -5.76 -33.94 26.65
N VAL A 543 -5.43 -34.33 27.88
CA VAL A 543 -4.07 -34.29 28.43
C VAL A 543 -3.34 -35.52 27.93
N SER A 544 -2.26 -35.34 27.16
CA SER A 544 -1.31 -36.41 26.86
C SER A 544 -0.04 -36.18 27.67
N GLU A 545 0.06 -36.86 28.81
CA GLU A 545 1.35 -37.14 29.43
C GLU A 545 2.21 -37.96 28.45
N ASN A 546 3.48 -37.61 28.32
CA ASN A 546 4.45 -38.49 27.67
C ASN A 546 5.82 -38.30 28.33
N ALA A 547 6.15 -39.23 29.23
CA ALA A 547 7.42 -39.36 29.95
C ALA A 547 7.83 -40.85 29.90
N PRO A 548 9.13 -41.17 29.99
CA PRO A 548 9.74 -42.13 29.05
C PRO A 548 9.73 -43.58 29.50
N ASP A 549 9.82 -44.49 28.52
CA ASP A 549 10.07 -45.92 28.73
C ASP A 549 11.42 -46.17 29.42
N GLU A 550 11.38 -46.67 30.65
CA GLU A 550 12.45 -47.48 31.21
C GLU A 550 12.35 -48.90 30.62
N GLN A 551 13.30 -49.28 29.76
CA GLN A 551 13.59 -50.70 29.55
C GLN A 551 15.04 -51.01 29.89
N SER A 552 15.16 -51.92 30.85
CA SER A 552 16.37 -52.62 31.24
C SER A 552 17.06 -53.27 30.04
N ASP A 553 18.39 -53.19 30.02
CA ASP A 553 19.18 -54.32 29.55
C ASP A 553 20.21 -54.74 30.59
N HIS A 554 20.50 -56.03 30.60
CA HIS A 554 21.37 -56.70 31.57
C HIS A 554 22.82 -56.76 31.05
N ASP A 555 23.73 -57.28 31.89
CA ASP A 555 25.14 -57.57 31.58
C ASP A 555 26.03 -56.32 31.31
N GLU A 556 27.17 -56.09 31.97
CA GLU A 556 28.24 -57.04 32.23
C GLU A 556 28.94 -56.83 33.58
N ARG A 557 29.26 -57.94 34.26
CA ARG A 557 30.35 -58.00 35.24
C ARG A 557 31.58 -58.61 34.57
N SER A 558 32.63 -57.83 34.32
CA SER A 558 34.00 -58.35 34.23
C SER A 558 35.08 -57.28 34.37
N ALA A 559 36.10 -57.61 35.16
CA ALA A 559 37.44 -57.03 35.21
C ALA A 559 37.57 -55.49 35.34
N HIS A 560 37.82 -55.02 36.57
CA HIS A 560 39.22 -54.83 36.96
C HIS A 560 39.46 -54.91 38.48
#